data_AF-A0A945GAS1-F1
#
_entry.id   AF-A0A945GAS1-F1
#
_cell.length_a   1.000
_cell.length_b   1.000
_cell.length_c   1.000
_cell.angle_alpha   90.00
_cell.angle_beta   90.00
_cell.angle_gamma   90.00
#
_symmetry.space_group_name_H-M   'P 1'
#
loop_
_entity.id
_entity.type
_entity.pdbx_description
1 polymer ?
#
loop_
_entity_poly.entity_id
_entity_poly.type
_entity_poly.pdbx_seq_one_letter_code
_entity_poly.pdbx_strand_id
1 'polypeptide(L)' 'MAKKMTGIVAQFGTKGYGFITGDDNEKYFVHQKNVFNKSRLRSDTRVKFKVE' A
#
# COMPACT_ATOMS: atom_id res chain seq x y z
N MET A 1 -1.56 4.29 -18.13
CA MET A 1 -2.43 5.13 -17.28
C MET A 1 -2.48 4.47 -15.92
N ALA A 2 -1.93 5.08 -14.87
CA ALA A 2 -1.89 4.45 -13.55
C ALA A 2 -3.32 4.36 -12.97
N LYS A 3 -3.81 3.15 -12.72
CA LYS A 3 -5.17 2.89 -12.22
C LYS A 3 -5.22 3.31 -10.76
N LYS A 4 -6.08 4.27 -10.41
CA LYS A 4 -6.30 4.65 -9.01
C LYS A 4 -7.09 3.53 -8.33
N MET A 5 -6.60 3.04 -7.20
CA MET A 5 -7.25 2.01 -6.41
C MET A 5 -7.21 2.34 -4.92
N THR A 6 -8.12 1.73 -4.19
CA THR A 6 -8.17 1.71 -2.73
C THR A 6 -7.89 0.31 -2.21
N GLY A 7 -7.39 0.25 -0.99
CA GLY A 7 -7.12 -1.01 -0.32
C GLY A 7 -6.81 -0.80 1.15
N ILE A 8 -6.43 -1.89 1.81
CA ILE A 8 -6.05 -1.94 3.21
C ILE A 8 -4.62 -2.46 3.29
N VAL A 9 -3.79 -1.80 4.09
CA VAL A 9 -2.43 -2.28 4.36
C VAL A 9 -2.53 -3.61 5.10
N ALA A 10 -2.13 -4.70 4.44
CA ALA A 10 -2.11 -6.02 5.06
C ALA A 10 -0.92 -6.14 6.02
N GLN A 11 0.25 -5.71 5.57
CA GLN A 11 1.47 -5.77 6.37
C GLN A 11 2.48 -4.73 5.90
N PHE A 12 3.16 -4.07 6.84
CA PHE A 12 4.29 -3.21 6.53
C PHE A 12 5.44 -3.51 7.49
N GLY A 13 6.54 -4.02 6.95
CA GLY A 13 7.69 -4.46 7.74
C GLY A 13 8.67 -3.35 8.05
N THR A 14 9.61 -3.62 8.97
CA THR A 14 10.73 -2.73 9.31
C THR A 14 11.77 -2.60 8.19
N LYS A 15 11.74 -3.52 7.21
CA LYS A 15 12.60 -3.49 6.02
C LYS A 15 12.19 -2.42 4.98
N GLY A 16 11.13 -1.66 5.24
CA GLY A 16 10.72 -0.57 4.35
C GLY A 16 9.87 -1.01 3.17
N TYR A 17 9.25 -2.18 3.24
CA TYR A 17 8.30 -2.66 2.26
C TYR A 17 7.13 -3.36 2.94
N GLY A 18 6.05 -3.54 2.19
CA GLY A 18 4.84 -4.16 2.67
C GLY A 18 3.92 -4.58 1.53
N PHE A 19 2.71 -4.98 1.93
CA PHE A 19 1.64 -5.38 1.05
C PHE A 19 0.36 -4.64 1.40
N ILE A 20 -0.38 -4.25 0.36
CA ILE A 20 -1.71 -3.66 0.44
C ILE A 20 -2.66 -4.65 -0.23
N THR A 21 -3.69 -5.06 0.47
CA THR A 21 -4.81 -5.80 -0.13
C THR A 21 -5.74 -4.77 -0.78
N GLY A 22 -5.85 -4.80 -2.11
CA GLY A 22 -6.78 -3.97 -2.85
C GLY A 22 -8.23 -4.40 -2.63
N ASP A 23 -9.16 -3.50 -2.95
CA ASP A 23 -10.60 -3.80 -2.90
C ASP A 23 -11.04 -4.85 -3.93
N ASP A 24 -10.18 -5.14 -4.90
CA ASP A 24 -10.30 -6.24 -5.86
C ASP A 24 -9.89 -7.60 -5.28
N ASN A 25 -9.53 -7.66 -4.00
CA ASN A 25 -8.95 -8.82 -3.31
C ASN A 25 -7.56 -9.23 -3.82
N GLU A 26 -6.87 -8.37 -4.58
CA GLU A 26 -5.49 -8.62 -5.00
C GLU A 26 -4.48 -8.03 -4.00
N LYS A 27 -3.26 -8.58 -3.97
CA LYS A 27 -2.17 -8.07 -3.13
C LYS A 27 -1.21 -7.24 -3.95
N TYR A 28 -1.03 -6.00 -3.53
CA TYR A 28 -0.14 -5.03 -4.13
C TYR A 28 1.10 -4.85 -3.28
N PHE A 29 2.28 -4.96 -3.91
CA PHE A 29 3.54 -4.67 -3.25
C PHE A 29 3.73 -3.16 -3.11
N VAL A 30 4.14 -2.71 -1.93
CA VAL A 30 4.45 -1.31 -1.68
C VAL A 30 5.83 -1.16 -1.05
N HIS A 31 6.61 -0.21 -1.54
CA HIS A 31 7.91 0.16 -0.99
C HIS A 31 7.83 1.53 -0.33
N GLN A 32 8.56 1.75 0.77
CA GLN A 32 8.54 3.00 1.56
C GLN A 32 8.88 4.25 0.72
N LYS A 33 9.65 4.09 -0.35
CA LYS A 33 10.00 5.18 -1.28
C LYS A 33 8.77 5.76 -1.99
N ASN A 34 7.74 4.95 -2.18
CA ASN A 34 6.48 5.34 -2.83
C ASN A 34 5.41 5.79 -1.81
N VAL A 35 5.70 5.74 -0.51
CA VAL A 35 4.79 6.17 0.54
C VAL A 35 4.87 7.69 0.69
N PHE A 36 3.79 8.36 0.35
CA PHE A 36 3.67 9.80 0.52
C PHE A 36 3.82 10.17 2.01
N ASN A 37 4.52 11.28 2.29
CA ASN A 37 4.76 11.79 3.64
C ASN A 37 5.59 10.87 4.57
N LYS A 38 6.27 9.83 4.04
CA LYS A 38 7.11 8.88 4.81
C LYS A 38 6.45 8.35 6.09
N SER A 39 5.12 8.37 6.14
CA SER A 39 4.37 8.01 7.33
C SER A 39 4.36 6.50 7.47
N ARG A 40 4.46 5.99 8.70
CA ARG A 40 4.40 4.54 8.93
C ARG A 40 3.04 4.02 8.50
N LEU A 41 3.00 3.24 7.44
CA LEU A 41 1.84 2.42 7.09
C LEU A 41 1.63 1.41 8.22
N ARG A 42 0.49 1.48 8.90
CA ARG A 42 0.08 0.48 9.88
C ARG A 42 -0.80 -0.55 9.19
N SER A 43 -0.75 -1.80 9.64
CA SER A 43 -1.75 -2.81 9.27
C SER A 43 -3.15 -2.26 9.54
N ASP A 44 -4.12 -2.67 8.72
CA ASP A 44 -5.52 -2.22 8.74
C ASP A 44 -5.76 -0.75 8.38
N THR A 45 -4.73 -0.05 7.89
CA THR A 45 -4.93 1.33 7.39
C THR A 45 -5.50 1.32 5.99
N ARG A 46 -6.62 2.03 5.80
CA ARG A 46 -7.19 2.31 4.49
C ARG A 46 -6.28 3.27 3.70
N VAL A 47 -5.87 2.88 2.50
CA VAL A 47 -4.97 3.67 1.65
C VAL A 47 -5.51 3.81 0.23
N LYS A 48 -5.15 4.91 -0.42
CA LYS A 48 -5.34 5.15 -1.85
C LYS A 48 -4.00 5.06 -2.54
N PHE A 49 -3.89 4.23 -3.56
CA PHE A 49 -2.65 4.03 -4.32
C PHE A 49 -2.95 4.03 -5.82
N LYS A 50 -1.89 4.14 -6.61
CA LYS A 50 -1.95 3.99 -8.05
C LYS A 50 -1.27 2.67 -8.39
N VAL A 51 -1.96 1.82 -9.14
CA VAL A 51 -1.38 0.62 -9.74
C VAL A 51 -0.77 1.03 -11.06
N GLU A 52 0.53 0.79 -11.19
CA GLU A 52 1.31 0.99 -12.41
C GLU A 52 2.05 -0.31 -12.75
#